data_AF-A0A8B9HAQ1-F1
#
_entry.id   AF-A0A8B9HAQ1-F1
#
_cell.length_a   1.000
_cell.length_b   1.000
_cell.length_c   1.000
_cell.angle_alpha   90.00
_cell.angle_beta   90.00
_cell.angle_gamma   90.00
#
_symmetry.space_group_name_H-M   'P 1'
#
loop_
_entity.id
_entity.type
_entity.pdbx_description
1 polymer ?
#
loop_
_entity_poly.entity_id
_entity_poly.type
_entity_poly.pdbx_seq_one_letter_code
_entity_poly.pdbx_strand_id
1 'polypeptide(L)'
;MEQLRVLELYSGIGGMHYALTESSVPAEVVAAVDVNTTANEIYKHNFPNTLLLPKTIEGMTLNDFNKLDFDMILMSPPCQPFTRIGLQGDVSDPRTKSFLYILELLPRLNKLPRFILLENVKGFETSSARDALIKTLKECEYSFQELMVSPTSLGIPNSRLRYFLIAKASTGSLSFQTTSEILEGFPKTSSSDATGTPTISNTHSASLSSNMSDNKDIIYKLETAQDLERKRSQNSEESIRRLQDFLEEEGQETDMDHYLLPPKTLLRYAMLMDIVSPTCRRSVCFTKGFSTKYLHKAAVPGPGKQSKCSCSGQTHQSSGVVTCFLCSATVNEVRRERPQLGLSEANPERHFVLFVLYYVN
;
A
#
# COMPACT_ATOMS: atom_id res chain seq x y z
N MET A 1 -22.07 -8.02 23.84
CA MET A 1 -21.09 -6.91 23.90
C MET A 1 -21.63 -5.83 22.99
N GLU A 2 -21.59 -4.57 23.45
CA GLU A 2 -21.93 -3.43 22.58
C GLU A 2 -20.95 -3.36 21.40
N GLN A 3 -21.46 -2.95 20.25
CA GLN A 3 -20.70 -2.84 19.00
C GLN A 3 -19.71 -1.67 19.10
N LEU A 4 -18.44 -1.90 18.76
CA LEU A 4 -17.41 -0.86 18.82
C LEU A 4 -17.67 0.22 17.78
N ARG A 5 -17.58 1.48 18.19
CA ARG A 5 -17.77 2.63 17.30
C ARG A 5 -16.43 3.07 16.72
N VAL A 6 -16.28 3.07 15.41
CA VAL A 6 -15.00 3.28 14.73
C VAL A 6 -14.99 4.60 13.96
N LEU A 7 -13.97 5.41 14.22
CA LEU A 7 -13.63 6.59 13.43
C LEU A 7 -12.53 6.23 12.44
N GLU A 8 -12.82 6.35 11.15
CA GLU A 8 -11.87 6.10 10.06
C GLU A 8 -11.34 7.44 9.53
N LEU A 9 -10.07 7.75 9.82
CA LEU A 9 -9.40 8.97 9.37
C LEU A 9 -8.51 8.68 8.17
N TYR A 10 -8.45 9.61 7.22
CA TYR A 10 -7.76 9.41 5.93
C TYR A 10 -8.33 8.20 5.18
N SER A 11 -9.66 8.13 5.12
CA SER A 11 -10.38 6.92 4.71
C SER A 11 -10.08 6.47 3.29
N GLY A 12 -9.68 7.39 2.40
CA GLY A 12 -9.42 7.08 1.01
C GLY A 12 -10.59 6.32 0.37
N ILE A 13 -10.30 5.15 -0.21
CA ILE A 13 -11.32 4.28 -0.83
C ILE A 13 -11.92 3.24 0.15
N GLY A 14 -11.59 3.31 1.45
CA GLY A 14 -12.17 2.46 2.49
C GLY A 14 -11.39 1.18 2.79
N GLY A 15 -10.06 1.21 2.64
CA GLY A 15 -9.20 0.05 2.95
C GLY A 15 -9.31 -0.38 4.42
N MET A 16 -9.37 0.57 5.35
CA MET A 16 -9.54 0.27 6.78
C MET A 16 -10.96 -0.25 7.07
N HIS A 17 -11.98 0.27 6.38
CA HIS A 17 -13.35 -0.26 6.46
C HIS A 17 -13.41 -1.73 6.03
N TYR A 18 -12.89 -2.08 4.85
CA TYR A 18 -12.86 -3.48 4.41
C TYR A 18 -12.10 -4.38 5.38
N ALA A 19 -10.96 -3.92 5.90
CA ALA A 19 -10.19 -4.67 6.91
C ALA A 19 -11.00 -4.87 8.21
N LEU A 20 -11.78 -3.88 8.65
CA LEU A 20 -12.67 -3.99 9.80
C LEU A 20 -13.75 -5.05 9.54
N THR A 21 -14.39 -5.03 8.37
CA THR A 21 -15.38 -6.04 7.98
C THR A 21 -14.78 -7.44 7.95
N GLU A 22 -13.60 -7.61 7.34
CA GLU A 22 -12.91 -8.89 7.25
C GLU A 22 -12.47 -9.43 8.62
N SER A 23 -12.07 -8.54 9.54
CA SER A 23 -11.67 -8.91 10.90
C SER A 23 -12.76 -9.60 11.72
N SER A 24 -14.03 -9.47 11.31
CA SER A 24 -15.20 -10.00 12.01
C SER A 24 -15.36 -9.49 13.45
N VAL A 25 -14.66 -8.42 13.81
CA VAL A 25 -14.84 -7.72 15.09
C VAL A 25 -16.21 -7.04 15.07
N PRO A 26 -17.04 -7.16 16.13
CA PRO A 26 -18.33 -6.49 16.20
C PRO A 26 -18.14 -4.98 16.35
N ALA A 27 -18.04 -4.29 15.21
CA ALA A 27 -17.73 -2.87 15.11
C ALA A 27 -18.52 -2.22 13.96
N GLU A 28 -18.72 -0.89 14.03
CA GLU A 28 -19.34 -0.08 12.99
C GLU A 28 -18.51 1.18 12.74
N VAL A 29 -18.33 1.57 11.47
CA VAL A 29 -17.72 2.86 11.13
C VAL A 29 -18.76 3.96 11.31
N VAL A 30 -18.60 4.78 12.35
CA VAL A 30 -19.54 5.87 12.70
C VAL A 30 -19.27 7.14 11.92
N ALA A 31 -18.02 7.32 11.46
CA ALA A 31 -17.65 8.36 10.52
C ALA A 31 -16.36 7.98 9.77
N ALA A 32 -16.33 8.32 8.49
CA ALA A 32 -15.15 8.28 7.64
C ALA A 32 -14.78 9.70 7.21
N VAL A 33 -13.50 10.06 7.24
CA VAL A 33 -13.02 11.43 6.96
C VAL A 33 -11.92 11.42 5.91
N ASP A 34 -12.17 12.08 4.78
CA ASP A 34 -11.16 12.34 3.76
C ASP A 34 -11.52 13.60 2.94
N VAL A 35 -10.50 14.32 2.47
CA VAL A 35 -10.65 15.53 1.67
C VAL A 35 -10.74 15.24 0.17
N ASN A 36 -10.29 14.07 -0.28
CA ASN A 36 -10.19 13.73 -1.69
C ASN A 36 -11.57 13.34 -2.24
N THR A 37 -12.14 14.21 -3.09
CA THR A 37 -13.48 14.01 -3.66
C THR A 37 -13.62 12.74 -4.48
N THR A 38 -12.61 12.37 -5.28
CA THR A 38 -12.63 11.12 -6.07
C THR A 38 -12.60 9.89 -5.17
N ALA A 39 -11.77 9.88 -4.13
CA ALA A 39 -11.73 8.78 -3.16
C ALA A 39 -13.07 8.68 -2.41
N ASN A 40 -13.67 9.81 -2.05
CA ASN A 40 -14.97 9.90 -1.40
C ASN A 40 -16.12 9.36 -2.27
N GLU A 41 -16.09 9.60 -3.58
CA GLU A 41 -17.06 9.01 -4.51
C GLU A 41 -16.98 7.48 -4.53
N ILE A 42 -15.75 6.93 -4.57
CA ILE A 42 -15.50 5.49 -4.52
C ILE A 42 -15.89 4.90 -3.17
N TYR A 43 -15.54 5.57 -2.07
CA TYR A 43 -15.91 5.16 -0.72
C TYR A 43 -17.43 5.07 -0.60
N LYS A 44 -18.14 6.14 -0.98
CA LYS A 44 -19.60 6.21 -0.88
C LYS A 44 -20.31 5.21 -1.80
N HIS A 45 -19.72 4.87 -2.95
CA HIS A 45 -20.23 3.82 -3.81
C HIS A 45 -20.27 2.47 -3.09
N ASN A 46 -19.22 2.14 -2.35
CA ASN A 46 -19.08 0.85 -1.65
C ASN A 46 -19.73 0.84 -0.26
N PHE A 47 -19.75 1.98 0.43
CA PHE A 47 -20.28 2.15 1.79
C PHE A 47 -21.35 3.26 1.84
N PRO A 48 -22.50 3.10 1.15
CA PRO A 48 -23.49 4.17 0.98
C PRO A 48 -24.16 4.60 2.28
N ASN A 49 -24.17 3.73 3.29
CA ASN A 49 -24.83 3.95 4.58
C ASN A 49 -23.89 4.55 5.64
N THR A 50 -22.58 4.64 5.36
CA THR A 50 -21.61 5.18 6.30
C THR A 50 -21.55 6.70 6.20
N LEU A 51 -21.50 7.37 7.36
CA LEU A 51 -21.34 8.82 7.40
C LEU A 51 -19.95 9.21 6.88
N LEU A 52 -19.92 9.75 5.66
CA LEU A 52 -18.71 10.30 5.05
C LEU A 52 -18.65 11.81 5.28
N LEU A 53 -17.55 12.28 5.87
CA LEU A 53 -17.27 13.68 6.16
C LEU A 53 -16.20 14.20 5.20
N PRO A 54 -16.58 14.89 4.11
CA PRO A 54 -15.63 15.45 3.14
C PRO A 54 -14.99 16.74 3.69
N LYS A 55 -14.16 16.62 4.72
CA LYS A 55 -13.57 17.72 5.48
C LYS A 55 -12.08 17.51 5.71
N THR A 56 -11.35 18.61 5.88
CA THR A 56 -10.01 18.55 6.49
C THR A 56 -10.15 18.12 7.95
N ILE A 57 -9.25 17.28 8.43
CA ILE A 57 -9.25 16.81 9.82
C ILE A 57 -9.07 17.98 10.78
N GLU A 58 -8.23 18.95 10.42
CA GLU A 58 -8.01 20.21 11.15
C GLU A 58 -9.23 21.14 11.14
N GLY A 59 -10.20 20.86 10.27
CA GLY A 59 -11.46 21.60 10.20
C GLY A 59 -12.53 21.05 11.14
N MET A 60 -12.28 19.92 11.81
CA MET A 60 -13.17 19.33 12.80
C MET A 60 -12.77 19.78 14.20
N THR A 61 -13.69 20.35 14.96
CA THR A 61 -13.41 20.81 16.33
C THR A 61 -13.37 19.65 17.32
N LEU A 62 -12.78 19.86 18.49
CA LEU A 62 -12.82 18.89 19.60
C LEU A 62 -14.26 18.42 19.92
N ASN A 63 -15.24 19.33 19.83
CA ASN A 63 -16.64 19.00 20.06
C ASN A 63 -17.22 18.09 18.95
N ASP A 64 -16.77 18.25 17.70
CA ASP A 64 -17.18 17.38 16.61
C ASP A 64 -16.65 15.96 16.84
N PHE A 65 -15.40 15.80 17.27
CA PHE A 65 -14.85 14.49 17.65
C PHE A 65 -15.60 13.88 18.84
N ASN A 66 -15.83 14.65 19.91
CA ASN A 66 -16.54 14.17 21.09
C ASN A 66 -17.98 13.69 20.78
N LYS A 67 -18.68 14.33 19.83
CA LYS A 67 -20.03 13.94 19.41
C LYS A 67 -20.09 12.61 18.67
N LEU A 68 -18.99 12.18 18.05
CA LEU A 68 -18.94 10.91 17.33
C LEU A 68 -18.92 9.70 18.27
N ASP A 69 -18.48 9.90 19.52
CA ASP A 69 -18.48 8.91 20.59
C ASP A 69 -17.84 7.56 20.16
N PHE A 70 -16.64 7.62 19.57
CA PHE A 70 -15.94 6.45 19.02
C PHE A 70 -15.06 5.75 20.07
N ASP A 71 -14.90 4.44 19.93
CA ASP A 71 -14.05 3.58 20.77
C ASP A 71 -12.76 3.17 20.06
N MET A 72 -12.68 3.36 18.73
CA MET A 72 -11.55 2.98 17.92
C MET A 72 -11.23 4.04 16.88
N ILE A 73 -9.95 4.30 16.66
CA ILE A 73 -9.45 5.08 15.52
C ILE A 73 -8.70 4.13 14.57
N LEU A 74 -9.08 4.13 13.29
CA LEU A 74 -8.30 3.55 12.20
C LEU A 74 -7.78 4.69 11.33
N MET A 75 -6.47 4.75 11.06
CA MET A 75 -5.89 5.86 10.31
C MET A 75 -4.69 5.50 9.45
N SER A 76 -4.60 6.16 8.29
CA SER A 76 -3.44 6.10 7.37
C SER A 76 -2.97 7.53 7.00
N PRO A 77 -2.35 8.26 7.94
CA PRO A 77 -1.93 9.65 7.69
C PRO A 77 -0.92 9.75 6.54
N PRO A 78 -0.96 10.82 5.72
CA PRO A 78 -0.08 10.96 4.56
C PRO A 78 1.39 11.11 4.97
N CYS A 79 2.26 10.35 4.31
CA CYS A 79 3.69 10.29 4.63
C CYS A 79 4.58 11.17 3.74
N GLN A 80 4.45 12.50 3.79
CA GLN A 80 5.37 13.38 3.05
C GLN A 80 5.75 14.65 3.85
N PRO A 81 7.07 14.97 4.01
CA PRO A 81 8.27 14.36 3.46
C PRO A 81 9.29 13.99 4.55
N PHE A 82 9.04 12.92 5.33
CA PHE A 82 10.01 12.47 6.35
C PHE A 82 11.32 11.90 5.77
N THR A 83 11.47 11.88 4.43
CA THR A 83 12.64 11.34 3.69
C THR A 83 13.43 12.38 2.90
N ARG A 84 13.32 13.69 3.20
CA ARG A 84 14.28 14.66 2.66
C ARG A 84 15.46 14.82 3.62
N ILE A 85 16.46 13.96 3.43
CA ILE A 85 17.85 14.22 3.80
C ILE A 85 18.19 15.63 3.28
N GLY A 86 18.36 16.61 4.18
CA GLY A 86 19.06 17.85 3.88
C GLY A 86 18.38 19.19 4.19
N LEU A 87 17.11 19.26 4.60
CA LEU A 87 16.50 20.55 4.98
C LEU A 87 15.65 20.38 6.23
N GLN A 88 16.08 20.98 7.34
CA GLN A 88 15.37 21.09 8.61
C GLN A 88 14.03 21.83 8.44
N GLY A 89 13.01 21.13 7.93
CA GLY A 89 11.70 21.70 7.62
C GLY A 89 10.52 20.78 7.94
N ASP A 90 10.73 19.73 8.73
CA ASP A 90 9.72 18.69 9.04
C ASP A 90 8.46 19.22 9.75
N VAL A 91 8.53 20.40 10.37
CA VAL A 91 7.46 20.94 11.22
C VAL A 91 6.52 21.90 10.48
N SER A 92 6.85 22.31 9.25
CA SER A 92 6.06 23.29 8.49
C SER A 92 5.30 22.70 7.29
N ASP A 93 5.37 21.38 7.05
CA ASP A 93 4.61 20.76 5.96
C ASP A 93 3.11 20.72 6.30
N PRO A 94 2.23 21.34 5.50
CA PRO A 94 0.79 21.29 5.72
C PRO A 94 0.24 19.86 5.77
N ARG A 95 0.94 18.88 5.18
CA ARG A 95 0.52 17.47 5.14
C ARG A 95 0.72 16.74 6.47
N THR A 96 1.66 17.15 7.31
CA THR A 96 1.86 16.58 8.65
C THR A 96 0.98 17.25 9.72
N LYS A 97 0.46 18.44 9.41
CA LYS A 97 -0.40 19.24 10.30
C LYS A 97 -1.64 18.47 10.78
N SER A 98 -2.34 17.80 9.87
CA SER A 98 -3.53 16.99 10.20
C SER A 98 -3.23 15.89 11.22
N PHE A 99 -2.07 15.23 11.09
CA PHE A 99 -1.65 14.20 12.02
C PHE A 99 -1.28 14.77 13.38
N LEU A 100 -0.51 15.85 13.43
CA LEU A 100 -0.16 16.53 14.69
C LEU A 100 -1.41 17.08 15.40
N TYR A 101 -2.41 17.55 14.64
CA TYR A 101 -3.69 17.98 15.18
C TYR A 101 -4.44 16.85 15.89
N ILE A 102 -4.43 15.63 15.34
CA ILE A 102 -5.01 14.45 16.01
C ILE A 102 -4.27 14.17 17.33
N LEU A 103 -2.94 14.25 17.33
CA LEU A 103 -2.13 14.03 18.53
C LEU A 103 -2.38 15.11 19.61
N GLU A 104 -2.63 16.36 19.21
CA GLU A 104 -3.03 17.44 20.13
C GLU A 104 -4.44 17.22 20.70
N LEU A 105 -5.36 16.70 19.89
CA LEU A 105 -6.75 16.45 20.29
C LEU A 105 -6.90 15.23 21.20
N LEU A 106 -6.11 14.17 20.99
CA LEU A 106 -6.29 12.89 21.68
C LEU A 106 -6.35 13.04 23.21
N PRO A 107 -5.42 13.75 23.89
CA PRO A 107 -5.48 13.95 25.35
C PRO A 107 -6.65 14.83 25.82
N ARG A 108 -7.33 15.53 24.92
CA ARG A 108 -8.40 16.50 25.21
C ARG A 108 -9.80 15.91 24.98
N LEU A 109 -9.90 14.70 24.45
CA LEU A 109 -11.17 14.02 24.24
C LEU A 109 -11.85 13.72 25.59
N ASN A 110 -13.17 13.82 25.61
CA ASN A 110 -13.97 13.45 26.79
C ASN A 110 -13.88 11.94 27.07
N LYS A 111 -13.73 11.14 26.02
CA LYS A 111 -13.57 9.68 26.04
C LYS A 111 -12.37 9.33 25.17
N LEU A 112 -11.35 8.74 25.76
CA LEU A 112 -10.21 8.19 25.01
C LEU A 112 -10.66 6.94 24.23
N PRO A 113 -10.32 6.81 22.93
CA PRO A 113 -10.62 5.60 22.17
C PRO A 113 -9.86 4.42 22.79
N ARG A 114 -10.54 3.30 22.99
CA ARG A 114 -9.94 2.08 23.54
C ARG A 114 -8.86 1.50 22.62
N PHE A 115 -8.99 1.69 21.31
CA PHE A 115 -8.09 1.14 20.31
C PHE A 115 -7.65 2.19 19.29
N ILE A 116 -6.38 2.11 18.88
CA ILE A 116 -5.86 2.90 17.75
C ILE A 116 -5.07 1.95 16.85
N LEU A 117 -5.36 1.97 15.56
CA LEU A 117 -4.56 1.33 14.52
C LEU A 117 -4.10 2.40 13.54
N LEU A 118 -2.80 2.47 13.34
CA LEU A 118 -2.16 3.37 12.38
C LEU A 118 -1.37 2.57 11.37
N GLU A 119 -1.54 2.87 10.08
CA GLU A 119 -0.66 2.41 9.01
C GLU A 119 0.20 3.58 8.49
N ASN A 120 1.44 3.29 8.15
CA ASN A 120 2.35 4.23 7.51
C ASN A 120 3.39 3.51 6.65
N VAL A 121 4.22 4.25 5.92
CA VAL A 121 5.29 3.68 5.08
C VAL A 121 6.53 3.35 5.91
N LYS A 122 7.40 2.49 5.36
CA LYS A 122 8.76 2.30 5.87
C LYS A 122 9.53 3.62 5.91
N GLY A 123 10.20 3.89 7.02
CA GLY A 123 10.89 5.14 7.34
C GLY A 123 10.11 6.02 8.32
N PHE A 124 8.80 5.78 8.51
CA PHE A 124 8.02 6.47 9.53
C PHE A 124 8.54 6.17 10.95
N GLU A 125 9.02 4.95 11.19
CA GLU A 125 9.57 4.51 12.47
C GLU A 125 10.76 5.35 12.98
N THR A 126 11.43 6.08 12.08
CA THR A 126 12.55 6.97 12.40
C THR A 126 12.17 8.44 12.37
N SER A 127 10.89 8.77 12.20
CA SER A 127 10.41 10.13 12.02
C SER A 127 10.08 10.84 13.34
N SER A 128 10.20 12.17 13.34
CA SER A 128 9.74 13.02 14.45
C SER A 128 8.24 12.91 14.71
N ALA A 129 7.44 12.64 13.68
CA ALA A 129 6.00 12.41 13.81
C ALA A 129 5.70 11.12 14.58
N ARG A 130 6.48 10.05 14.36
CA ARG A 130 6.39 8.82 15.15
C ARG A 130 6.78 9.08 16.61
N ASP A 131 7.83 9.87 16.86
CA ASP A 131 8.22 10.20 18.24
C ASP A 131 7.13 11.00 18.97
N ALA A 132 6.48 11.94 18.27
CA ALA A 132 5.31 12.64 18.80
C ALA A 132 4.16 11.68 19.11
N LEU A 133 3.85 10.74 18.21
CA LEU A 133 2.83 9.72 18.42
C LEU A 133 3.11 8.88 19.68
N ILE A 134 4.32 8.33 19.80
CA ILE A 134 4.69 7.51 20.96
C ILE A 134 4.64 8.31 22.26
N LYS A 135 5.07 9.57 22.23
CA LYS A 135 4.96 10.46 23.39
C LYS A 135 3.50 10.64 23.81
N THR A 136 2.62 11.01 22.88
CA THR A 136 1.19 11.22 23.16
C THR A 136 0.52 9.93 23.65
N LEU A 137 0.83 8.77 23.05
CA LEU A 137 0.31 7.48 23.49
C LEU A 137 0.71 7.16 24.93
N LYS A 138 1.97 7.43 25.32
CA LYS A 138 2.44 7.24 26.70
C LYS A 138 1.75 8.18 27.68
N GLU A 139 1.58 9.45 27.30
CA GLU A 139 0.87 10.46 28.11
C GLU A 139 -0.61 10.09 28.34
N CYS A 140 -1.23 9.44 27.35
CA CYS A 140 -2.60 8.93 27.45
C CYS A 140 -2.68 7.48 27.96
N GLU A 141 -1.58 6.95 28.53
CA GLU A 141 -1.50 5.61 29.12
C GLU A 141 -1.91 4.46 28.16
N TYR A 142 -1.51 4.52 26.89
CA TYR A 142 -1.67 3.40 25.96
C TYR A 142 -0.52 2.40 26.06
N SER A 143 -0.86 1.11 26.00
CA SER A 143 0.07 0.06 25.60
C SER A 143 0.04 -0.07 24.08
N PHE A 144 1.20 -0.22 23.43
CA PHE A 144 1.25 -0.32 21.97
C PHE A 144 2.32 -1.31 21.50
N GLN A 145 2.20 -1.75 20.25
CA GLN A 145 3.18 -2.53 19.52
C GLN A 145 3.35 -1.97 18.12
N GLU A 146 4.59 -1.83 17.69
CA GLU A 146 4.97 -1.44 16.34
C GLU A 146 5.30 -2.69 15.51
N LEU A 147 4.93 -2.66 14.23
CA LEU A 147 5.16 -3.75 13.29
C LEU A 147 5.64 -3.21 11.93
N MET A 148 6.44 -4.00 11.23
CA MET A 148 6.89 -3.77 9.87
C MET A 148 6.58 -5.02 9.05
N VAL A 149 5.40 -5.05 8.41
CA VAL A 149 4.88 -6.26 7.74
C VAL A 149 4.53 -6.02 6.29
N SER A 150 4.55 -7.10 5.50
CA SER A 150 4.20 -7.11 4.07
C SER A 150 3.14 -8.19 3.83
N PRO A 151 2.23 -8.03 2.85
CA PRO A 151 1.25 -9.06 2.49
C PRO A 151 1.88 -10.43 2.17
N THR A 152 3.14 -10.45 1.73
CA THR A 152 3.93 -11.68 1.54
C THR A 152 3.98 -12.55 2.80
N SER A 153 4.00 -11.95 4.00
CA SER A 153 3.95 -12.67 5.27
C SER A 153 2.60 -13.36 5.53
N LEU A 154 1.56 -13.01 4.78
CA LEU A 154 0.22 -13.62 4.79
C LEU A 154 -0.02 -14.53 3.57
N GLY A 155 1.03 -14.86 2.82
CA GLY A 155 0.92 -15.70 1.62
C GLY A 155 0.37 -14.96 0.39
N ILE A 156 0.35 -13.63 0.38
CA ILE A 156 -0.10 -12.83 -0.76
C ILE A 156 1.11 -12.46 -1.65
N PRO A 157 1.09 -12.74 -2.97
CA PRO A 157 2.22 -12.53 -3.88
C PRO A 157 2.42 -11.06 -4.28
N ASN A 158 2.32 -10.12 -3.34
CA ASN A 158 2.57 -8.70 -3.56
C ASN A 158 3.40 -8.09 -2.44
N SER A 159 4.53 -7.49 -2.81
CA SER A 159 5.38 -6.79 -1.85
C SER A 159 4.76 -5.44 -1.49
N ARG A 160 4.43 -5.23 -0.22
CA ARG A 160 3.95 -3.93 0.26
C ARG A 160 4.32 -3.75 1.74
N LEU A 161 5.62 -3.63 1.99
CA LEU A 161 6.14 -3.42 3.34
C LEU A 161 5.61 -2.09 3.91
N ARG A 162 4.97 -2.16 5.08
CA ARG A 162 4.36 -1.04 5.77
C ARG A 162 4.63 -1.09 7.26
N TYR A 163 4.75 0.10 7.83
CA TYR A 163 4.73 0.31 9.26
C TYR A 163 3.29 0.22 9.74
N PHE A 164 3.08 -0.49 10.85
CA PHE A 164 1.82 -0.48 11.58
C PHE A 164 2.10 -0.20 13.05
N LEU A 165 1.17 0.50 13.69
CA LEU A 165 1.12 0.62 15.14
C LEU A 165 -0.28 0.24 15.61
N ILE A 166 -0.33 -0.68 16.57
CA ILE A 166 -1.56 -1.03 17.29
C ILE A 166 -1.42 -0.60 18.74
N ALA A 167 -2.39 0.15 19.23
CA ALA A 167 -2.42 0.64 20.60
C ALA A 167 -3.76 0.33 21.27
N LYS A 168 -3.69 0.07 22.58
CA LYS A 168 -4.83 -0.21 23.45
C LYS A 168 -4.67 0.57 24.76
N ALA A 169 -5.72 1.26 25.20
CA ALA A 169 -5.70 1.99 26.46
C ALA A 169 -5.45 1.03 27.65
N SER A 170 -4.65 1.44 28.63
CA SER A 170 -4.12 0.64 29.76
C SER A 170 -5.16 -0.12 30.59
N THR A 171 -6.45 0.20 30.48
CA THR A 171 -7.55 -0.57 31.10
C THR A 171 -7.66 -2.01 30.57
N GLY A 172 -6.86 -2.41 29.57
CA GLY A 172 -6.55 -3.81 29.32
C GLY A 172 -5.24 -4.01 28.56
N SER A 173 -4.49 -5.07 28.87
CA SER A 173 -3.30 -5.46 28.11
C SER A 173 -3.66 -5.94 26.70
N LEU A 174 -2.72 -5.82 25.77
CA LEU A 174 -2.79 -6.54 24.49
C LEU A 174 -2.77 -8.05 24.75
N SER A 175 -3.38 -8.84 23.87
CA SER A 175 -3.48 -10.31 24.00
C SER A 175 -2.17 -11.05 23.73
N PHE A 176 -1.11 -10.31 23.41
CA PHE A 176 0.24 -10.79 23.20
C PHE A 176 1.22 -9.90 23.97
N GLN A 177 2.41 -10.43 24.25
CA GLN A 177 3.46 -9.68 24.93
C GLN A 177 3.99 -8.57 24.02
N THR A 178 3.90 -7.33 24.48
CA THR A 178 4.47 -6.17 23.78
C THR A 178 5.98 -6.09 24.02
N THR A 179 6.72 -5.63 23.02
CA THR A 179 8.15 -5.34 23.10
C THR A 179 8.43 -3.89 22.71
N SER A 180 9.62 -3.39 23.05
CA SER A 180 10.09 -2.08 22.57
C SER A 180 10.60 -2.11 21.14
N GLU A 181 10.72 -3.31 20.55
CA GLU A 181 11.22 -3.51 19.19
C GLU A 181 10.08 -3.54 18.19
N ILE A 182 10.37 -3.16 16.94
CA ILE A 182 9.41 -3.26 15.84
C ILE A 182 9.39 -4.71 15.37
N LEU A 183 8.22 -5.34 15.37
CA LEU A 183 8.08 -6.73 14.93
C LEU A 183 8.07 -6.83 13.40
N GLU A 184 8.91 -7.68 12.83
CA GLU A 184 8.93 -7.95 11.38
C GLU A 184 7.90 -9.00 10.93
N GLY A 185 6.99 -9.38 11.82
CA GLY A 185 5.95 -10.38 11.58
C GLY A 185 4.77 -10.24 12.53
N PHE A 186 3.70 -10.99 12.26
CA PHE A 186 2.51 -10.96 13.10
C PHE A 186 2.76 -11.64 14.45
N PRO A 187 2.31 -11.03 15.57
CA PRO A 187 2.47 -11.62 16.89
C PRO A 187 1.65 -12.91 17.01
N LYS A 188 2.23 -13.94 17.63
CA LYS A 188 1.54 -15.21 17.92
C LYS A 188 0.71 -15.05 19.20
N THR A 189 -0.58 -15.36 19.16
CA THR A 189 -1.44 -15.39 20.34
C THR A 189 -1.14 -16.62 21.19
N SER A 190 -0.97 -16.43 22.50
CA SER A 190 -0.67 -17.51 23.45
C SER A 190 -1.93 -18.32 23.79
N SER A 191 -2.30 -19.27 22.93
CA SER A 191 -3.29 -20.32 23.22
C SER A 191 -3.04 -21.56 22.34
N SER A 192 -2.47 -22.62 22.94
CA SER A 192 -2.40 -24.07 22.57
C SER A 192 -2.09 -24.44 21.11
N ASP A 193 -1.10 -25.25 20.72
CA ASP A 193 -0.28 -26.27 21.38
C ASP A 193 1.12 -26.31 20.77
N ALA A 194 2.10 -26.75 21.56
CA ALA A 194 3.50 -26.88 21.17
C ALA A 194 3.75 -28.14 20.33
N THR A 195 4.51 -28.03 19.23
CA THR A 195 5.67 -28.91 18.93
C THR A 195 6.45 -28.42 17.70
N GLY A 196 7.78 -28.26 17.86
CA GLY A 196 8.76 -28.31 16.75
C GLY A 196 9.36 -26.98 16.26
N THR A 197 10.49 -26.58 16.87
CA THR A 197 11.77 -26.00 16.31
C THR A 197 11.87 -25.44 14.87
N PRO A 198 12.93 -24.67 14.50
CA PRO A 198 14.00 -24.05 15.29
C PRO A 198 14.18 -22.53 15.04
N THR A 199 14.92 -21.90 15.95
CA THR A 199 15.46 -20.53 15.85
C THR A 199 16.46 -20.43 14.69
N ILE A 200 16.20 -19.57 13.71
CA ILE A 200 17.21 -19.12 12.75
C ILE A 200 17.60 -17.70 13.14
N SER A 201 18.70 -17.58 13.87
CA SER A 201 19.43 -16.33 14.05
C SER A 201 20.23 -16.03 12.78
N ASN A 202 19.72 -15.15 11.92
CA ASN A 202 20.52 -14.56 10.84
C ASN A 202 21.12 -13.24 11.31
N THR A 203 22.24 -13.34 12.02
CA THR A 203 23.22 -12.27 12.15
C THR A 203 24.02 -12.17 10.85
N HIS A 204 23.64 -11.23 9.98
CA HIS A 204 24.52 -10.76 8.90
C HIS A 204 24.81 -9.28 9.08
N SER A 205 25.73 -9.00 10.01
CA SER A 205 26.54 -7.79 10.01
C SER A 205 27.55 -7.91 8.86
N ALA A 206 27.30 -7.21 7.76
CA ALA A 206 28.27 -7.03 6.70
C ALA A 206 28.62 -5.54 6.60
N SER A 207 29.69 -5.17 7.31
CA SER A 207 30.45 -3.95 7.08
C SER A 207 31.12 -4.04 5.71
N LEU A 208 30.80 -3.12 4.79
CA LEU A 208 31.54 -2.98 3.53
C LEU A 208 31.93 -1.51 3.34
N SER A 209 33.22 -1.28 3.55
CA SER A 209 33.98 -0.11 3.11
C SER A 209 33.98 -0.03 1.59
N SER A 210 33.61 1.11 1.02
CA SER A 210 33.76 1.40 -0.41
C SER A 210 34.84 2.47 -0.64
N ASN A 211 35.99 2.05 -1.18
CA ASN A 211 36.99 2.91 -1.79
C ASN A 211 36.82 2.91 -3.31
N MET A 212 36.73 4.12 -3.88
CA MET A 212 37.00 4.54 -5.28
C MET A 212 36.14 3.90 -6.39
N SER A 213 35.75 4.57 -7.48
CA SER A 213 36.30 5.71 -8.21
C SER A 213 35.21 6.29 -9.14
N ASP A 214 35.34 7.57 -9.48
CA ASP A 214 34.55 8.28 -10.49
C ASP A 214 34.57 7.54 -11.84
N ASN A 215 33.38 7.13 -12.31
CA ASN A 215 33.15 6.93 -13.74
C ASN A 215 31.72 7.39 -14.07
N LYS A 216 31.65 8.59 -14.65
CA LYS A 216 30.44 9.13 -15.29
C LYS A 216 30.21 8.31 -16.57
N ASP A 217 29.30 7.34 -16.50
CA ASP A 217 28.39 6.88 -17.57
C ASP A 217 27.93 5.44 -17.30
N ILE A 218 26.95 5.27 -16.40
CA ILE A 218 26.15 4.04 -16.31
C ILE A 218 24.68 4.46 -16.16
N ILE A 219 23.94 4.53 -17.28
CA ILE A 219 22.51 4.94 -17.31
C ILE A 219 21.56 3.74 -17.15
N TYR A 220 22.02 2.53 -16.81
CA TYR A 220 21.10 1.41 -16.53
C TYR A 220 21.69 0.48 -15.46
N LYS A 221 21.00 0.35 -14.31
CA LYS A 221 21.29 -0.74 -13.36
C LYS A 221 20.73 -2.02 -13.95
N LEU A 222 21.59 -2.81 -14.61
CA LEU A 222 21.22 -4.16 -15.03
C LEU A 222 20.93 -5.03 -13.80
N GLU A 223 19.97 -5.93 -13.96
CA GLU A 223 19.61 -6.91 -12.94
C GLU A 223 20.84 -7.73 -12.54
N THR A 224 21.15 -7.74 -11.24
CA THR A 224 22.34 -8.44 -10.73
C THR A 224 22.06 -9.94 -10.55
N ALA A 225 23.11 -10.77 -10.48
CA ALA A 225 22.97 -12.18 -10.14
C ALA A 225 22.26 -12.39 -8.78
N GLN A 226 22.49 -11.48 -7.84
CA GLN A 226 21.81 -11.48 -6.54
C GLN A 226 20.32 -11.16 -6.67
N ASP A 227 19.94 -10.23 -7.56
CA ASP A 227 18.54 -9.92 -7.83
C ASP A 227 17.80 -11.12 -8.45
N LEU A 228 18.43 -11.81 -9.40
CA LEU A 228 17.89 -13.01 -10.02
C LEU A 228 17.70 -14.14 -9.00
N GLU A 229 18.70 -14.39 -8.15
CA GLU A 229 18.62 -15.41 -7.11
C GLU A 229 17.52 -15.09 -6.09
N ARG A 230 17.43 -13.82 -5.67
CA ARG A 230 16.35 -13.35 -4.78
C ARG A 230 14.97 -13.60 -5.40
N LYS A 231 14.79 -13.27 -6.68
CA LYS A 231 13.52 -13.48 -7.40
C LYS A 231 13.17 -14.96 -7.55
N ARG A 232 14.18 -15.82 -7.78
CA ARG A 232 13.99 -17.28 -7.83
C ARG A 232 13.56 -17.80 -6.46
N SER A 233 14.26 -17.42 -5.40
CA SER A 233 13.92 -17.80 -4.03
C SER A 233 12.48 -17.40 -3.66
N GLN A 234 12.07 -16.16 -3.98
CA GLN A 234 10.69 -15.70 -3.76
C GLN A 234 9.64 -16.51 -4.53
N ASN A 235 9.93 -16.93 -5.76
CA ASN A 235 9.01 -17.75 -6.55
C ASN A 235 8.95 -19.22 -6.08
N SER A 236 9.96 -19.68 -5.36
CA SER A 236 10.01 -21.02 -4.78
C SER A 236 9.31 -21.12 -3.41
N GLU A 237 8.83 -20.01 -2.85
CA GLU A 237 8.16 -20.00 -1.55
C GLU A 237 6.72 -20.52 -1.65
N GLU A 238 6.52 -21.80 -1.36
CA GLU A 238 5.24 -22.50 -1.60
C GLU A 238 4.06 -21.99 -0.75
N SER A 239 4.36 -21.38 0.41
CA SER A 239 3.36 -20.76 1.30
C SER A 239 2.70 -19.53 0.70
N ILE A 240 3.30 -18.90 -0.32
CA ILE A 240 2.75 -17.74 -1.00
C ILE A 240 1.94 -18.18 -2.21
N ARG A 241 0.68 -17.74 -2.32
CA ARG A 241 -0.21 -18.04 -3.46
C ARG A 241 0.36 -17.59 -4.80
N ARG A 242 -0.17 -18.12 -5.90
CA ARG A 242 0.23 -17.71 -7.25
C ARG A 242 -0.54 -16.47 -7.68
N LEU A 243 0.04 -15.67 -8.59
CA LEU A 243 -0.61 -14.47 -9.12
C LEU A 243 -1.91 -14.79 -9.87
N GLN A 244 -1.97 -15.93 -10.55
CA GLN A 244 -3.17 -16.41 -11.25
C GLN A 244 -4.41 -16.46 -10.34
N ASP A 245 -4.22 -16.69 -9.04
CA ASP A 245 -5.32 -16.78 -8.07
C ASP A 245 -5.96 -15.41 -7.77
N PHE A 246 -5.42 -14.33 -8.34
CA PHE A 246 -5.87 -12.95 -8.17
C PHE A 246 -6.17 -12.27 -9.52
N LEU A 247 -6.08 -13.00 -10.64
CA LEU A 247 -6.45 -12.49 -11.96
C LEU A 247 -7.98 -12.62 -12.14
N GLU A 248 -8.61 -11.60 -12.71
CA GLU A 248 -10.01 -11.70 -13.14
C GLU A 248 -10.15 -12.71 -14.30
N GLU A 249 -11.27 -13.43 -14.35
CA GLU A 249 -11.55 -14.41 -15.38
C GLU A 249 -11.90 -13.74 -16.73
N GLU A 250 -11.46 -14.34 -17.86
CA GLU A 250 -11.64 -13.83 -19.24
C GLU A 250 -13.12 -13.74 -19.73
N GLY A 251 -14.12 -13.84 -18.85
CA GLY A 251 -15.55 -13.85 -19.17
C GLY A 251 -16.33 -12.58 -18.86
N GLN A 252 -15.76 -11.64 -18.11
CA GLN A 252 -16.29 -10.27 -18.02
C GLN A 252 -15.81 -9.49 -19.26
N GLU A 253 -16.58 -8.53 -19.76
CA GLU A 253 -16.33 -7.71 -20.97
C GLU A 253 -15.07 -6.80 -20.86
N THR A 254 -13.98 -7.29 -20.27
CA THR A 254 -12.69 -6.64 -20.18
C THR A 254 -11.92 -6.91 -21.46
N ASP A 255 -11.92 -5.91 -22.35
CA ASP A 255 -10.99 -5.85 -23.46
C ASP A 255 -9.55 -5.75 -22.91
N MET A 256 -8.84 -6.88 -22.95
CA MET A 256 -7.46 -7.01 -22.49
C MET A 256 -6.49 -6.14 -23.31
N ASP A 257 -6.87 -5.73 -24.53
CA ASP A 257 -6.03 -4.88 -25.38
C ASP A 257 -5.83 -3.50 -24.76
N HIS A 258 -6.80 -3.02 -23.96
CA HIS A 258 -6.68 -1.76 -23.22
C HIS A 258 -5.56 -1.76 -22.17
N TYR A 259 -5.15 -2.93 -21.71
CA TYR A 259 -4.09 -3.07 -20.71
C TYR A 259 -2.75 -3.48 -21.33
N LEU A 260 -2.66 -3.62 -22.66
CA LEU A 260 -1.37 -3.87 -23.30
C LEU A 260 -0.47 -2.63 -23.18
N LEU A 261 0.80 -2.85 -22.84
CA LEU A 261 1.77 -1.75 -22.86
C LEU A 261 2.03 -1.32 -24.32
N PRO A 262 2.03 0.00 -24.62
CA PRO A 262 2.35 0.47 -25.96
C PRO A 262 3.75 0.02 -26.41
N PRO A 263 3.97 -0.33 -27.69
CA PRO A 263 5.27 -0.78 -28.18
C PRO A 263 6.42 0.19 -27.86
N LYS A 264 6.16 1.51 -27.93
CA LYS A 264 7.14 2.55 -27.56
C LYS A 264 7.57 2.47 -26.09
N THR A 265 6.68 2.08 -25.19
CA THR A 265 6.97 1.90 -23.77
C THR A 265 7.84 0.66 -23.56
N LEU A 266 7.51 -0.45 -24.23
CA LEU A 266 8.30 -1.69 -24.18
C LEU A 266 9.73 -1.45 -24.70
N LEU A 267 9.88 -0.85 -25.88
CA LEU A 267 11.20 -0.56 -26.46
C LEU A 267 12.09 0.30 -25.54
N ARG A 268 11.47 1.20 -24.78
CA ARG A 268 12.19 2.14 -23.92
C ARG A 268 12.57 1.57 -22.57
N TYR A 269 11.70 0.72 -21.99
CA TYR A 269 11.79 0.34 -20.58
C TYR A 269 11.87 -1.17 -20.34
N ALA A 270 11.83 -2.03 -21.37
CA ALA A 270 11.84 -3.48 -21.22
C ALA A 270 12.95 -4.01 -20.30
N MET A 271 14.17 -3.47 -20.42
CA MET A 271 15.31 -3.89 -19.60
C MET A 271 15.22 -3.47 -18.12
N LEU A 272 14.31 -2.57 -17.77
CA LEU A 272 14.10 -2.11 -16.40
C LEU A 272 12.89 -2.79 -15.75
N MET A 273 12.05 -3.47 -16.53
CA MET A 273 10.79 -4.04 -16.06
C MET A 273 11.03 -5.28 -15.21
N ASP A 274 10.34 -5.37 -14.07
CA ASP A 274 10.16 -6.64 -13.39
C ASP A 274 8.94 -7.35 -13.97
N ILE A 275 9.22 -8.32 -14.85
CA ILE A 275 8.24 -9.13 -15.56
C ILE A 275 7.97 -10.39 -14.74
N VAL A 276 6.70 -10.70 -14.49
CA VAL A 276 6.27 -11.93 -13.82
C VAL A 276 5.10 -12.61 -14.55
N SER A 277 5.03 -13.94 -14.45
CA SER A 277 3.99 -14.79 -15.04
C SER A 277 2.84 -15.09 -14.05
N PRO A 278 1.67 -15.62 -14.48
CA PRO A 278 0.59 -15.99 -13.55
C PRO A 278 1.02 -17.03 -12.52
N THR A 279 1.98 -17.89 -12.90
CA THR A 279 2.55 -18.92 -12.04
C THR A 279 3.55 -18.39 -11.02
N CYS A 280 4.00 -17.14 -11.16
CA CYS A 280 4.88 -16.51 -10.19
C CYS A 280 4.15 -16.28 -8.85
N ARG A 281 4.92 -16.27 -7.76
CA ARG A 281 4.46 -16.06 -6.38
C ARG A 281 4.96 -14.73 -5.83
N ARG A 282 5.27 -13.78 -6.70
CA ARG A 282 5.84 -12.48 -6.33
C ARG A 282 5.37 -11.38 -7.29
N SER A 283 5.29 -10.17 -6.76
CA SER A 283 5.24 -8.93 -7.51
C SER A 283 5.80 -7.80 -6.64
N VAL A 284 6.30 -6.73 -7.25
CA VAL A 284 6.76 -5.57 -6.47
C VAL A 284 5.61 -4.61 -6.14
N CYS A 285 5.86 -3.66 -5.25
CA CYS A 285 4.83 -2.77 -4.72
C CYS A 285 4.20 -1.91 -5.82
N PHE A 286 2.88 -1.93 -5.91
CA PHE A 286 2.14 -0.98 -6.73
C PHE A 286 2.17 0.41 -6.09
N THR A 287 2.53 1.41 -6.89
CA THR A 287 2.50 2.83 -6.48
C THR A 287 1.33 3.54 -7.17
N LYS A 288 0.91 4.70 -6.66
CA LYS A 288 -0.16 5.51 -7.28
C LYS A 288 0.11 5.85 -8.75
N GLY A 289 1.38 5.89 -9.16
CA GLY A 289 1.81 6.18 -10.53
C GLY A 289 1.78 4.98 -11.50
N PHE A 290 1.27 3.83 -11.07
CA PHE A 290 1.31 2.58 -11.82
C PHE A 290 0.73 2.71 -13.23
N SER A 291 -0.47 3.29 -13.37
CA SER A 291 -1.17 3.44 -14.64
C SER A 291 -0.75 4.69 -15.43
N THR A 292 -0.58 5.82 -14.75
CA THR A 292 -0.38 7.14 -15.40
C THR A 292 0.96 7.29 -16.11
N LYS A 293 2.02 6.60 -15.68
CA LYS A 293 3.34 6.70 -16.35
C LYS A 293 3.41 5.93 -17.68
N TYR A 294 2.55 4.93 -17.90
CA TYR A 294 2.73 3.96 -18.97
C TYR A 294 1.51 3.74 -19.87
N LEU A 295 0.28 3.92 -19.35
CA LEU A 295 -0.96 3.80 -20.14
C LEU A 295 -1.38 5.14 -20.78
N HIS A 296 -1.22 6.27 -20.10
CA HIS A 296 -1.71 7.57 -20.59
C HIS A 296 -0.88 8.26 -21.67
N LYS A 297 0.26 7.72 -22.11
CA LYS A 297 1.01 8.27 -23.25
C LYS A 297 0.47 7.82 -24.62
N ALA A 298 -0.55 6.97 -24.65
CA ALA A 298 -1.19 6.52 -25.89
C ALA A 298 -2.38 7.39 -26.35
N ALA A 299 -2.85 8.34 -25.53
CA ALA A 299 -4.02 9.16 -25.86
C ALA A 299 -3.79 10.66 -25.63
N VAL A 300 -2.96 11.28 -26.48
CA VAL A 300 -3.05 12.74 -26.73
C VAL A 300 -3.00 12.94 -28.25
N PRO A 301 -4.13 13.16 -28.93
CA PRO A 301 -4.11 13.85 -30.21
C PRO A 301 -3.61 15.28 -29.96
N GLY A 302 -2.71 15.77 -30.80
CA GLY A 302 -2.14 17.12 -30.70
C GLY A 302 -3.20 18.23 -30.66
N PRO A 303 -2.82 19.46 -30.29
CA PRO A 303 -3.76 20.55 -30.10
C PRO A 303 -4.33 20.96 -31.47
N GLY A 304 -5.57 20.57 -31.73
CA GLY A 304 -6.20 20.79 -33.03
C GLY A 304 -7.72 20.72 -32.94
N LYS A 305 -8.31 21.91 -32.75
CA LYS A 305 -9.73 22.26 -32.96
C LYS A 305 -10.74 21.71 -31.96
N GLN A 306 -11.27 22.64 -31.16
CA GLN A 306 -12.58 22.57 -30.51
C GLN A 306 -13.64 22.06 -31.50
N SER A 307 -14.38 21.03 -31.10
CA SER A 307 -15.76 20.87 -31.51
C SER A 307 -16.58 20.48 -30.29
N LYS A 308 -17.58 21.32 -30.00
CA LYS A 308 -18.65 21.02 -29.03
C LYS A 308 -19.35 19.76 -29.50
N CYS A 309 -19.49 18.77 -28.64
CA CYS A 309 -20.56 17.79 -28.77
C CYS A 309 -21.25 17.63 -27.41
N SER A 310 -22.42 18.23 -27.32
CA SER A 310 -23.41 17.99 -26.28
C SER A 310 -24.17 16.71 -26.62
N CYS A 311 -24.09 15.69 -25.77
CA CYS A 311 -25.07 14.60 -25.75
C CYS A 311 -25.51 14.32 -24.32
N SER A 312 -26.79 14.59 -24.09
CA SER A 312 -27.62 14.22 -22.97
C SER A 312 -27.86 12.71 -22.89
N GLY A 313 -27.86 12.18 -21.67
CA GLY A 313 -28.69 11.04 -21.23
C GLY A 313 -28.29 9.64 -21.71
N GLN A 314 -27.77 8.83 -20.79
CA GLN A 314 -28.49 7.67 -20.23
C GLN A 314 -27.60 6.96 -19.20
N THR A 315 -28.18 6.77 -18.01
CA THR A 315 -27.66 5.98 -16.91
C THR A 315 -27.64 4.50 -17.30
N HIS A 316 -26.46 3.89 -17.33
CA HIS A 316 -26.33 2.44 -17.17
C HIS A 316 -25.52 2.13 -15.93
N GLN A 317 -26.21 1.46 -15.00
CA GLN A 317 -25.67 0.81 -13.83
C GLN A 317 -24.75 -0.34 -14.27
N SER A 318 -23.50 -0.31 -13.85
CA SER A 318 -22.66 -1.51 -13.76
C SER A 318 -21.84 -1.42 -12.48
N SER A 319 -21.96 -2.47 -11.68
CA SER A 319 -21.30 -2.75 -10.40
C SER A 319 -19.80 -2.39 -10.40
N GLY A 320 -19.41 -1.38 -9.63
CA GLY A 320 -18.04 -0.91 -9.52
C GLY A 320 -17.29 -1.57 -8.38
N VAL A 321 -16.79 -2.78 -8.59
CA VAL A 321 -15.70 -3.34 -7.77
C VAL A 321 -14.40 -2.70 -8.22
N VAL A 322 -13.60 -2.18 -7.28
CA VAL A 322 -12.27 -1.62 -7.58
C VAL A 322 -11.30 -2.76 -7.84
N THR A 323 -11.23 -3.19 -9.10
CA THR A 323 -10.37 -4.27 -9.54
C THR A 323 -8.95 -3.78 -9.85
N CYS A 324 -7.95 -4.50 -9.34
CA CYS A 324 -6.54 -4.25 -9.63
C CYS A 324 -6.20 -4.91 -10.98
N PHE A 325 -6.12 -4.13 -12.06
CA PHE A 325 -5.87 -4.67 -13.40
C PHE A 325 -4.39 -4.95 -13.66
N LEU A 326 -4.16 -6.10 -14.30
CA LEU A 326 -2.85 -6.63 -14.68
C LEU A 326 -2.68 -6.51 -16.20
N CYS A 327 -1.66 -5.75 -16.63
CA CYS A 327 -1.33 -5.55 -18.03
C CYS A 327 -0.80 -6.84 -18.67
N SER A 328 -1.08 -7.06 -19.95
CA SER A 328 -0.55 -8.18 -20.76
C SER A 328 0.48 -7.65 -21.78
N ALA A 329 1.37 -8.51 -22.28
CA ALA A 329 2.17 -8.21 -23.47
C ALA A 329 2.65 -9.51 -24.12
N THR A 330 2.43 -9.64 -25.43
CA THR A 330 2.98 -10.72 -26.24
C THR A 330 4.42 -10.38 -26.63
N VAL A 331 5.38 -11.12 -26.05
CA VAL A 331 6.85 -10.98 -26.28
C VAL A 331 7.27 -11.18 -27.76
N ASN A 332 6.36 -11.65 -28.62
CA ASN A 332 6.69 -12.05 -30.00
C ASN A 332 6.99 -10.90 -30.98
N GLU A 333 6.56 -9.66 -30.72
CA GLU A 333 6.86 -8.53 -31.63
C GLU A 333 8.29 -7.99 -31.49
N VAL A 334 8.87 -8.02 -30.28
CA VAL A 334 10.24 -7.51 -30.03
C VAL A 334 11.30 -8.37 -30.73
N ARG A 335 11.03 -9.67 -30.95
CA ARG A 335 11.95 -10.61 -31.62
C ARG A 335 12.10 -10.34 -33.12
N ARG A 336 11.09 -9.78 -33.79
CA ARG A 336 11.15 -9.50 -35.24
C ARG A 336 12.09 -8.34 -35.57
N GLU A 337 12.31 -7.40 -34.66
CA GLU A 337 13.15 -6.22 -34.93
C GLU A 337 14.62 -6.39 -34.50
N ARG A 338 14.97 -7.33 -33.59
CA ARG A 338 16.36 -7.54 -33.14
C ARG A 338 16.70 -9.01 -32.85
N PRO A 339 17.34 -9.74 -33.80
CA PRO A 339 17.72 -11.15 -33.63
C PRO A 339 18.82 -11.43 -32.58
N GLN A 340 19.54 -10.41 -32.11
CA GLN A 340 20.71 -10.59 -31.24
C GLN A 340 20.41 -10.76 -29.73
N LEU A 341 19.15 -10.89 -29.33
CA LEU A 341 18.74 -10.85 -27.91
C LEU A 341 18.81 -12.18 -27.15
N GLY A 342 19.29 -13.28 -27.75
CA GLY A 342 19.68 -14.49 -26.99
C GLY A 342 18.64 -15.10 -26.04
N LEU A 343 17.34 -14.87 -26.27
CA LEU A 343 16.26 -15.50 -25.50
C LEU A 343 16.13 -16.97 -25.94
N SER A 344 16.30 -17.94 -25.04
CA SER A 344 16.16 -19.36 -25.40
C SER A 344 14.70 -19.72 -25.68
N GLU A 345 14.49 -20.73 -26.54
CA GLU A 345 13.18 -21.29 -26.87
C GLU A 345 12.53 -21.89 -25.62
N ALA A 346 11.52 -21.22 -25.08
CA ALA A 346 10.55 -21.83 -24.19
C ALA A 346 9.15 -21.64 -24.80
N ASN A 347 8.48 -22.77 -25.01
CA ASN A 347 7.05 -23.05 -25.28
C ASN A 347 6.12 -21.87 -25.68
N PRO A 348 5.30 -21.97 -26.75
CA PRO A 348 4.44 -20.89 -27.25
C PRO A 348 3.15 -20.65 -26.43
N GLU A 349 3.18 -20.88 -25.11
CA GLU A 349 2.05 -20.56 -24.25
C GLU A 349 2.01 -19.05 -23.97
N ARG A 350 0.81 -18.47 -24.02
CA ARG A 350 0.57 -17.05 -23.76
C ARG A 350 1.18 -16.65 -22.41
N HIS A 351 2.28 -15.93 -22.44
CA HIS A 351 2.87 -15.36 -21.25
C HIS A 351 2.02 -14.16 -20.80
N PHE A 352 1.39 -14.26 -19.65
CA PHE A 352 0.87 -13.08 -18.96
C PHE A 352 2.06 -12.40 -18.29
N VAL A 353 2.11 -11.07 -18.38
CA VAL A 353 3.28 -10.31 -17.94
C VAL A 353 2.82 -9.23 -16.98
N LEU A 354 2.86 -9.50 -15.68
CA LEU A 354 2.71 -8.44 -14.71
C LEU A 354 3.97 -7.58 -14.70
N PHE A 355 3.80 -6.30 -15.05
CA PHE A 355 4.86 -5.31 -15.05
C PHE A 355 4.78 -4.49 -13.78
N VAL A 356 5.84 -4.42 -12.97
CA VAL A 356 5.98 -3.33 -12.00
C VAL A 356 7.41 -2.82 -12.00
N LEU A 357 7.58 -1.54 -12.32
CA LEU A 357 8.89 -0.89 -12.38
C LEU A 357 9.30 -0.38 -10.99
N TYR A 358 10.52 -0.75 -10.59
CA TYR A 358 11.25 -0.16 -9.47
C TYR A 358 11.63 1.29 -9.82
N TYR A 359 11.43 2.23 -8.91
CA TYR A 359 12.15 3.50 -8.92
C TYR A 359 12.74 3.73 -7.54
N VAL A 360 14.06 3.60 -7.44
CA VAL A 360 14.85 4.20 -6.37
C VAL A 360 15.17 5.60 -6.87
N ASN A 361 14.69 6.62 -6.17
CA ASN A 361 15.16 7.99 -6.42
C ASN A 361 16.57 8.16 -5.88
#